data_AF-A0A3B9VID5-F1
#
_entry.id   AF-A0A3B9VID5-F1
#
_cell.length_a   1.000
_cell.length_b   1.000
_cell.length_c   1.000
_cell.angle_alpha   90.00
_cell.angle_beta   90.00
_cell.angle_gamma   90.00
#
_symmetry.space_group_name_H-M   'P 1'
#
loop_
_entity.id
_entity.type
_entity.pdbx_description
1 polymer ?
#
loop_
_entity_poly.entity_id
_entity_poly.type
_entity_poly.pdbx_seq_one_letter_code
_entity_poly.pdbx_strand_id
1 'polypeptide(L)'
;MTASLRRRRLLLATSLFAALSLVLSSCSSSDDSAGGENCDAYEAYQGYDGTEVEIYSSIRSPEAEIYQESFAEFEECTGIIISWNGTAEFEAQLPVRVEGGTAPDLAVFPQPGL
;
A
#
# COMPACT_ATOMS: atom_id res chain seq x y z
N MET A 1 -59.75 28.25 16.74
CA MET A 1 -58.94 27.01 16.70
C MET A 1 -57.70 27.19 15.80
N THR A 2 -56.75 28.07 16.16
CA THR A 2 -55.58 28.36 15.29
C THR A 2 -54.22 28.33 16.04
N ALA A 3 -54.23 28.20 17.37
CA ALA A 3 -53.01 28.20 18.18
C ALA A 3 -52.30 26.83 18.28
N SER A 4 -52.99 25.71 18.06
CA SER A 4 -52.42 24.35 18.22
C SER A 4 -51.51 23.93 17.06
N LEU A 5 -51.68 24.51 15.87
CA LEU A 5 -50.90 24.19 14.67
C LEU A 5 -49.50 24.83 14.65
N ARG A 6 -49.31 25.98 15.32
CA ARG A 6 -47.98 26.64 15.43
C ARG A 6 -47.03 25.91 16.38
N ARG A 7 -47.55 25.36 17.49
CA ARG A 7 -46.72 24.59 18.44
C ARG A 7 -46.26 23.24 17.87
N ARG A 8 -47.08 22.57 17.06
CA ARG A 8 -46.68 21.33 16.36
C ARG A 8 -45.60 21.56 15.30
N ARG A 9 -45.60 22.71 14.62
CA ARG A 9 -44.55 23.08 13.65
C ARG A 9 -43.21 23.44 14.29
N LEU A 10 -43.22 24.01 15.51
CA LEU A 10 -41.99 24.30 16.24
C LEU A 10 -41.31 23.07 16.85
N LEU A 11 -42.09 22.03 17.20
CA LEU A 11 -41.54 20.77 17.76
C LEU A 11 -40.95 19.83 16.69
N LEU A 12 -41.27 20.02 15.41
CA LEU A 12 -40.71 19.26 14.29
C LEU A 12 -39.40 19.85 13.75
N ALA A 13 -39.07 21.10 14.11
CA ALA A 13 -37.85 21.75 13.65
C ALA A 13 -36.63 21.46 14.55
N THR A 14 -36.83 21.04 15.80
CA THR A 14 -35.74 20.76 16.75
C THR A 14 -35.23 19.33 16.68
N SER A 15 -36.00 18.37 16.15
CA SER A 15 -35.52 16.99 15.92
C SER A 15 -34.62 16.84 14.70
N LEU A 16 -34.65 17.79 13.77
CA LEU A 16 -33.82 17.74 12.56
C LEU A 16 -32.37 18.20 12.82
N PHE A 17 -32.13 19.01 13.86
CA PHE A 17 -30.79 19.46 14.22
C PHE A 17 -30.01 18.46 15.09
N ALA A 18 -30.69 17.68 15.95
CA ALA A 18 -30.02 16.67 16.79
C ALA A 18 -29.57 15.43 15.99
N ALA A 19 -30.24 15.12 14.88
CA ALA A 19 -29.81 14.07 13.95
C ALA A 19 -28.59 14.50 13.11
N LEU A 20 -28.35 15.80 12.92
CA LEU A 20 -27.21 16.29 12.16
C LEU A 20 -25.91 16.28 12.96
N SER A 21 -25.97 16.36 14.29
CA SER A 21 -24.78 16.25 15.16
C SER A 21 -24.26 14.81 15.33
N LEU A 22 -25.08 13.78 15.09
CA LEU A 22 -24.64 12.38 15.13
C LEU A 22 -23.93 11.93 13.85
N VAL A 23 -24.05 12.68 12.75
CA VAL A 23 -23.44 12.33 11.46
C VAL A 23 -22.00 12.81 11.34
N LEU A 24 -21.58 13.82 12.12
CA LEU A 24 -20.19 14.31 12.06
C LEU A 24 -19.19 13.53 12.93
N SER A 25 -19.67 12.67 13.86
CA SER A 25 -18.77 11.87 14.70
C SER A 25 -18.50 10.46 14.16
N SER A 26 -18.98 10.17 12.94
CA SER A 26 -18.77 8.88 12.26
C SER A 26 -17.71 8.93 11.15
N CYS A 27 -17.02 10.06 10.94
CA CYS A 27 -15.66 10.01 10.38
C CYS A 27 -14.66 9.65 11.50
N SER A 28 -14.99 8.54 12.15
CA SER A 28 -14.08 7.68 12.88
C SER A 28 -13.43 6.83 11.80
N SER A 29 -12.26 7.25 11.33
CA SER A 29 -11.26 6.40 10.66
C SER A 29 -11.83 5.39 9.65
N SER A 30 -12.27 5.88 8.50
CA SER A 30 -12.28 5.06 7.30
C SER A 30 -11.29 5.68 6.34
N ASP A 31 -10.05 5.22 6.51
CA ASP A 31 -8.95 5.32 5.56
C ASP A 31 -9.37 4.52 4.32
N ASP A 32 -10.18 5.14 3.48
CA ASP A 32 -10.51 4.67 2.13
C ASP A 32 -9.76 5.58 1.14
N SER A 33 -8.45 5.75 1.39
CA SER A 33 -7.48 6.05 0.34
C SER A 33 -7.00 4.73 -0.19
N ALA A 34 -7.53 4.33 -1.34
CA ALA A 34 -6.84 3.36 -2.18
C ALA A 34 -5.50 3.99 -2.60
N GLY A 35 -4.44 3.69 -1.82
CA GLY A 35 -3.08 4.20 -2.01
C GLY A 35 -2.82 5.53 -1.30
N GLY A 36 -2.02 5.47 -0.24
CA GLY A 36 -1.41 6.63 0.39
C GLY A 36 -2.08 7.07 1.69
N GLU A 37 -1.39 6.84 2.81
CA GLU A 37 -1.01 7.85 3.82
C GLU A 37 -0.70 7.22 5.20
N ASN A 38 -1.07 5.96 5.43
CA ASN A 38 -0.67 5.26 6.65
C ASN A 38 0.54 4.33 6.48
N CYS A 39 1.74 4.89 6.67
CA CYS A 39 3.00 4.15 6.67
C CYS A 39 3.31 3.39 7.99
N ASP A 40 2.37 3.30 8.94
CA ASP A 40 2.57 2.61 10.23
C ASP A 40 3.03 1.15 10.05
N ALA A 41 2.55 0.47 9.00
CA ALA A 41 2.95 -0.90 8.68
C ALA A 41 4.46 -1.04 8.35
N TYR A 42 5.10 0.06 7.96
CA TYR A 42 6.49 0.10 7.51
C TYR A 42 7.42 0.85 8.47
N GLU A 43 6.97 1.21 9.68
CA GLU A 43 7.76 1.95 10.67
C GLU A 43 9.12 1.30 10.95
N ALA A 44 9.17 -0.03 10.98
CA ALA A 44 10.39 -0.80 11.22
C ALA A 44 11.46 -0.64 10.12
N TYR A 45 11.09 -0.15 8.94
CA TYR A 45 11.96 0.02 7.78
C TYR A 45 12.34 1.48 7.52
N GLN A 46 11.99 2.39 8.43
CA GLN A 46 12.37 3.80 8.36
C GLN A 46 13.88 4.01 8.58
N GLY A 47 14.44 5.06 7.97
CA GLY A 47 15.85 5.43 8.11
C GLY A 47 16.81 4.81 7.08
N TYR A 48 16.27 4.09 6.10
CA TYR A 48 17.01 3.50 4.98
C TYR A 48 16.74 4.20 3.64
N ASP A 49 16.26 5.45 3.67
CA ASP A 49 16.00 6.26 2.47
C ASP A 49 17.21 6.27 1.51
N GLY A 50 16.94 6.04 0.22
CA GLY A 50 17.94 5.94 -0.83
C GLY A 50 18.71 4.62 -0.89
N THR A 51 18.38 3.63 -0.03
CA THR A 51 18.93 2.28 -0.15
C THR A 51 18.30 1.55 -1.32
N GLU A 52 19.10 0.93 -2.18
CA GLU A 52 18.62 0.08 -3.27
C GLU A 52 18.76 -1.40 -2.87
N VAL A 53 17.71 -2.18 -3.11
CA VAL A 53 17.66 -3.64 -2.89
C VAL A 53 17.41 -4.32 -4.23
N GLU A 54 18.38 -5.11 -4.71
CA GLU A 54 18.24 -5.87 -5.96
C GLU A 54 17.48 -7.19 -5.72
N ILE A 55 16.40 -7.38 -6.46
CA ILE A 55 15.69 -8.67 -6.58
C ILE A 55 16.00 -9.29 -7.93
N TYR A 56 16.73 -10.40 -7.94
CA TYR A 56 17.06 -11.16 -9.15
C TYR A 56 16.06 -12.30 -9.37
N SER A 57 15.53 -12.42 -10.57
CA SER A 57 14.47 -13.39 -10.88
C SER A 57 14.50 -13.86 -12.33
N SER A 58 13.87 -15.00 -12.60
CA SER A 58 13.53 -15.43 -13.96
C SER A 58 12.30 -14.72 -14.53
N ILE A 59 11.50 -14.08 -13.67
CA ILE A 59 10.26 -13.38 -14.00
C ILE A 59 10.58 -12.02 -14.62
N ARG A 60 9.99 -11.78 -15.80
CA ARG A 60 10.20 -10.59 -16.64
C ARG A 60 8.86 -9.92 -16.96
N SER A 61 8.91 -8.78 -17.64
CA SER A 61 7.70 -8.12 -18.13
C SER A 61 6.86 -9.08 -19.00
N PRO A 62 5.52 -9.03 -18.91
CA PRO A 62 4.73 -8.05 -18.12
C PRO A 62 4.53 -8.44 -16.65
N GLU A 63 4.75 -9.69 -16.26
CA GLU A 63 4.49 -10.15 -14.88
C GLU A 63 5.34 -9.40 -13.84
N ALA A 64 6.59 -9.07 -14.19
CA ALA A 64 7.48 -8.28 -13.32
C ALA A 64 6.90 -6.91 -12.95
N GLU A 65 6.03 -6.32 -13.78
CA GLU A 65 5.42 -5.01 -13.50
C GLU A 65 4.43 -5.11 -12.32
N ILE A 66 3.72 -6.24 -12.21
CA ILE A 66 2.79 -6.50 -11.10
C ILE A 66 3.54 -6.64 -9.78
N TYR A 67 4.72 -7.28 -9.79
CA TYR A 67 5.58 -7.33 -8.61
C TYR A 67 6.09 -5.94 -8.23
N GLN A 68 6.58 -5.16 -9.19
CA GLN A 68 7.04 -3.79 -8.94
C GLN A 68 5.92 -2.91 -8.36
N GLU A 69 4.71 -2.98 -8.92
CA GLU A 69 3.54 -2.26 -8.40
C GLU A 69 3.21 -2.67 -6.96
N SER A 70 3.39 -3.95 -6.61
CA SER A 70 3.16 -4.42 -5.23
C SER A 70 4.15 -3.85 -4.20
N PHE A 71 5.31 -3.35 -4.63
CA PHE A 71 6.28 -2.69 -3.75
C PHE A 71 6.11 -1.17 -3.69
N ALA A 72 5.29 -0.56 -4.55
CA ALA A 72 5.22 0.89 -4.68
C ALA A 72 4.93 1.62 -3.36
N GLU A 73 3.98 1.13 -2.56
CA GLU A 73 3.66 1.73 -1.25
C GLU A 73 4.83 1.59 -0.26
N PHE A 74 5.52 0.45 -0.27
CA PHE A 74 6.70 0.24 0.55
C PHE A 74 7.82 1.21 0.18
N GLU A 75 8.08 1.40 -1.12
CA GLU A 75 9.09 2.34 -1.60
C GLU A 75 8.74 3.78 -1.22
N GLU A 76 7.47 4.18 -1.43
CA GLU A 76 6.98 5.51 -1.08
C GLU A 76 7.10 5.79 0.42
N CYS A 77 6.73 4.83 1.27
CA CYS A 77 6.73 5.00 2.72
C CYS A 77 8.13 4.98 3.35
N THR A 78 9.08 4.26 2.75
CA THR A 78 10.40 4.00 3.38
C THR A 78 11.56 4.71 2.70
N GLY A 79 11.39 5.12 1.43
CA GLY A 79 12.46 5.62 0.57
C GLY A 79 13.44 4.54 0.11
N ILE A 80 13.22 3.27 0.45
CA ILE A 80 13.98 2.13 -0.10
C ILE A 80 13.52 1.90 -1.54
N ILE A 81 14.46 1.60 -2.43
CA ILE A 81 14.21 1.35 -3.85
C ILE A 81 14.35 -0.15 -4.11
N ILE A 82 13.34 -0.79 -4.68
CA ILE A 82 13.35 -2.19 -5.08
C ILE A 82 13.70 -2.28 -6.57
N SER A 83 14.91 -2.75 -6.84
CA SER A 83 15.45 -2.90 -8.19
C SER A 83 15.14 -4.32 -8.71
N TRP A 84 14.10 -4.44 -9.54
CA TRP A 84 13.73 -5.74 -10.12
C TRP A 84 14.60 -6.09 -11.34
N ASN A 85 15.42 -7.13 -11.20
CA ASN A 85 16.26 -7.65 -12.26
C ASN A 85 15.74 -9.01 -12.75
N GLY A 86 14.91 -8.96 -13.79
CA GLY A 86 14.36 -10.14 -14.47
C GLY A 86 15.22 -10.58 -15.66
N THR A 87 15.65 -11.84 -15.71
CA THR A 87 16.47 -12.38 -16.80
C THR A 87 16.12 -13.81 -17.20
N ALA A 88 16.33 -14.17 -18.47
CA ALA A 88 16.22 -15.56 -18.93
C ALA A 88 17.41 -16.43 -18.51
N GLU A 89 18.52 -15.81 -18.08
CA GLU A 89 19.77 -16.50 -17.72
C GLU A 89 19.92 -16.70 -16.21
N PHE A 90 18.85 -16.52 -15.43
CA PHE A 90 18.88 -16.52 -13.96
C PHE A 90 19.65 -17.72 -13.39
N GLU A 91 19.28 -18.95 -13.78
CA GLU A 91 19.85 -20.19 -13.24
C GLU A 91 21.33 -20.37 -13.61
N ALA A 92 21.74 -19.89 -14.78
CA ALA A 92 23.12 -19.97 -15.23
C ALA A 92 24.00 -18.90 -14.56
N GLN A 93 23.48 -17.70 -14.39
CA GLN A 93 24.24 -16.53 -13.93
C GLN A 93 24.27 -16.40 -12.41
N LEU A 94 23.22 -16.82 -11.69
CA LEU A 94 23.16 -16.64 -10.24
C LEU A 94 24.36 -17.31 -9.50
N PRO A 95 24.75 -18.56 -9.79
CA PRO A 95 25.93 -19.16 -9.16
C PRO A 95 27.21 -18.37 -9.46
N VAL A 96 27.36 -17.88 -10.68
CA VAL A 96 28.52 -17.07 -11.10
C VAL A 96 28.56 -15.74 -10.35
N ARG A 97 27.42 -15.06 -10.20
CA ARG A 97 27.32 -13.81 -9.41
C ARG A 97 27.65 -14.04 -7.94
N VAL A 98 27.16 -15.13 -7.35
CA VAL A 98 27.45 -15.49 -5.96
C VAL A 98 28.94 -15.78 -5.76
N GLU A 99 29.53 -16.60 -6.62
CA GLU A 99 30.95 -16.96 -6.56
C GLU A 99 31.86 -15.75 -6.87
N GLY A 100 31.40 -14.84 -7.73
CA GLY A 100 32.06 -13.59 -8.09
C GLY A 100 31.89 -12.43 -7.10
N GLY A 101 31.14 -12.63 -6.00
CA GLY A 101 30.94 -11.60 -4.98
C GLY A 101 30.01 -10.45 -5.40
N THR A 102 29.16 -10.66 -6.41
CA THR A 102 28.16 -9.71 -6.93
C THR A 102 26.75 -10.29 -6.87
N ALA A 103 26.48 -11.08 -5.82
CA ALA A 103 25.18 -11.64 -5.53
C ALA A 103 24.12 -10.53 -5.40
N PRO A 104 22.88 -10.78 -5.85
CA PRO A 104 21.76 -9.89 -5.55
C PRO A 104 21.39 -9.99 -4.06
N ASP A 105 20.66 -9.00 -3.56
CA ASP A 105 20.16 -9.02 -2.17
C ASP A 105 19.10 -10.10 -1.96
N LEU A 106 18.23 -10.29 -2.97
CA LEU A 106 17.21 -11.34 -2.99
C LEU A 106 17.20 -12.07 -4.34
N ALA A 107 16.97 -13.37 -4.30
CA ALA A 107 16.83 -14.21 -5.49
C ALA A 107 15.53 -15.02 -5.44
N VAL A 108 14.68 -14.85 -6.44
CA VAL A 108 13.39 -15.57 -6.56
C VAL A 108 13.59 -16.81 -7.42
N PHE A 109 13.61 -17.98 -6.79
CA PHE A 109 13.74 -19.25 -7.49
C PHE A 109 12.39 -19.74 -8.01
N PRO A 110 12.26 -20.07 -9.31
CA PRO A 110 11.07 -20.72 -9.82
C PRO A 110 10.88 -22.09 -9.18
N GLN A 111 9.63 -22.49 -8.97
CA GLN A 111 9.33 -23.79 -8.39
C GLN A 111 9.70 -24.90 -9.39
N PRO A 112 10.43 -25.95 -8.99
CA PRO A 112 10.71 -27.07 -9.88
C PRO A 112 9.43 -27.80 -10.27
N GLY A 113 9.23 -28.03 -11.58
CA GLY A 113 8.29 -29.04 -12.06
C GLY A 113 6.80 -28.68 -12.03
N LEU A 114 6.45 -27.41 -12.19
CA LEU A 114 5.12 -27.00 -12.67
C LEU A 114 5.14 -26.79 -14.19
#